data_AF-X0SLS8-F1
#
_entry.id   AF-X0SLS8-F1
#
_cell.length_a   1.000
_cell.length_b   1.000
_cell.length_c   1.000
_cell.angle_alpha   90.00
_cell.angle_beta   90.00
_cell.angle_gamma   90.00
#
_symmetry.space_group_name_H-M   'P 1'
#
loop_
_entity.id
_entity.type
_entity.pdbx_description
1 polymer ?
#
loop_
_entity_poly.entity_id
_entity_poly.type
_entity_poly.pdbx_seq_one_letter_code
_entity_poly.pdbx_strand_id
1 'polypeptide(L)'
;PRKQPMVIPDQIDLTKNDATVYISDVYAGQGLKGVPRGTIKQLRLVGYNFGYRGLAGSDKIGYGGPWEVMQIIGTVPIEQDGSASFQVPANTPISLQVLDKEGKAVQLMRSWFTAMPGERISCVGCHETPMDVPDNTPNIAANGPPRGVSPWYGSARGFDFEREVQPVLNKYCVSCHNGSRVGVADLRSELDGGKAEPKPIGYVARLHPDMLEATNGKLKYSPAYDVLIHYIRRVGIEDDVSLLTPGEYHADTSELIQMLEKGHHGIELDAEAWSRLVTWIDLNGPCHGTWGEVFPIPDGAHDRRMELRKLYGGPMDDPEKIFETSSRQAGSVFASVISRPETHEAKGRPLTLKDKCKQQNFYTPARRQIDLGGVKLSLVRVPAGQFVMGDVNGQADEFPQRLITMDKPIWISECEVTNAQFRRFDPSHDSGYYSKRRDRADGKGLSLNGD
;
A
#
# COMPACT_ATOMS: atom_id res chain seq x y z
N PRO A 1 34.45 52.38 -11.08
CA PRO A 1 34.20 51.29 -10.08
C PRO A 1 33.12 50.32 -10.58
N ARG A 2 33.43 49.03 -10.69
CA ARG A 2 32.46 48.00 -11.08
C ARG A 2 31.52 47.74 -9.89
N LYS A 3 30.20 47.77 -10.11
CA LYS A 3 29.21 47.51 -9.06
C LYS A 3 29.38 46.07 -8.59
N GLN A 4 29.66 45.88 -7.31
CA GLN A 4 29.84 44.55 -6.73
C GLN A 4 28.51 43.78 -6.83
N PRO A 5 28.51 42.51 -7.27
CA PRO A 5 27.28 41.73 -7.35
C PRO A 5 26.60 41.62 -5.99
N MET A 6 25.26 41.51 -5.96
CA MET A 6 24.55 41.22 -4.72
C MET A 6 24.99 39.87 -4.19
N VAL A 7 25.40 39.83 -2.92
CA VAL A 7 25.65 38.58 -2.20
C VAL A 7 24.28 37.98 -1.87
N ILE A 8 24.00 36.79 -2.40
CA ILE A 8 22.82 36.02 -2.03
C ILE A 8 23.05 35.57 -0.58
N PRO A 9 22.16 35.90 0.37
CA PRO A 9 22.26 35.42 1.74
C PRO A 9 22.29 33.90 1.77
N ASP A 10 23.01 33.34 2.74
CA ASP A 10 22.96 31.91 2.96
C ASP A 10 21.52 31.48 3.29
N GLN A 11 21.08 30.38 2.68
CA GLN A 11 19.74 29.85 2.86
C GLN A 11 19.70 28.76 3.94
N ILE A 12 20.86 28.43 4.51
CA ILE A 12 21.01 27.38 5.53
C ILE A 12 21.44 27.97 6.87
N ASP A 13 21.13 27.25 7.94
CA ASP A 13 21.59 27.50 9.31
C ASP A 13 22.14 26.18 9.87
N LEU A 14 23.47 26.03 9.80
CA LEU A 14 24.18 24.82 10.24
C LEU A 14 24.11 24.56 11.75
N THR A 15 23.55 25.49 12.54
CA THR A 15 23.30 25.26 13.97
C THR A 15 22.04 24.42 14.22
N LYS A 16 21.22 24.25 13.18
CA LYS A 16 20.00 23.44 13.21
C LYS A 16 20.27 22.01 12.74
N ASN A 17 19.32 21.14 13.02
CA ASN A 17 19.26 19.75 12.55
C ASN A 17 17.95 19.43 11.82
N ASP A 18 17.15 20.46 11.57
CA ASP A 18 15.87 20.41 10.89
C ASP A 18 15.83 21.39 9.73
N ALA A 19 14.82 21.25 8.89
CA ALA A 19 14.48 22.16 7.81
C ALA A 19 12.97 22.35 7.75
N THR A 20 12.51 23.35 7.00
CA THR A 20 11.09 23.61 6.79
C THR A 20 10.69 23.24 5.38
N VAL A 21 9.60 22.50 5.25
CA VAL A 21 8.94 22.23 3.97
C VAL A 21 7.64 23.03 3.93
N TYR A 22 7.38 23.65 2.78
CA TYR A 22 6.14 24.34 2.47
C TYR A 22 5.55 23.77 1.19
N ILE A 23 4.27 23.42 1.21
CA ILE A 23 3.52 22.99 0.04
C ILE A 23 2.38 23.97 -0.13
N SER A 24 2.33 24.62 -1.31
CA SER A 24 1.33 25.63 -1.59
C SER A 24 -0.06 24.99 -1.64
N ASP A 25 -0.23 23.95 -2.45
CA ASP A 25 -1.46 23.16 -2.49
C ASP A 25 -1.17 21.75 -3.01
N VAL A 26 -1.39 20.73 -2.19
CA VAL A 26 -1.15 19.33 -2.58
C VAL A 26 -1.89 18.95 -3.88
N TYR A 27 -3.04 19.57 -4.17
CA TYR A 27 -3.87 19.29 -5.33
C TYR A 27 -3.44 19.98 -6.63
N ALA A 28 -2.46 20.88 -6.59
CA ALA A 28 -2.06 21.66 -7.78
C ALA A 28 -1.30 20.82 -8.81
N GLY A 29 -0.60 19.77 -8.38
CA GLY A 29 0.23 18.92 -9.25
C GLY A 29 -0.54 17.76 -9.90
N GLN A 30 0.04 17.18 -10.96
CA GLN A 30 -0.57 16.05 -11.68
C GLN A 30 -0.75 14.81 -10.80
N GLY A 31 0.03 14.67 -9.72
CA GLY A 31 -0.01 13.52 -8.82
C GLY A 31 -1.34 13.37 -8.07
N LEU A 32 -2.18 14.40 -8.03
CA LEU A 32 -3.53 14.33 -7.45
C LEU A 32 -4.64 14.77 -8.41
N LYS A 33 -4.37 14.76 -9.72
CA LYS A 33 -5.37 15.09 -10.73
C LYS A 33 -6.61 14.19 -10.59
N GLY A 34 -7.79 14.81 -10.50
CA GLY A 34 -9.06 14.11 -10.37
C GLY A 34 -9.42 13.68 -8.94
N VAL A 35 -8.52 13.83 -7.98
CA VAL A 35 -8.84 13.58 -6.56
C VAL A 35 -9.69 14.75 -6.04
N PRO A 36 -10.86 14.49 -5.43
CA PRO A 36 -11.67 15.55 -4.85
C PRO A 36 -10.91 16.34 -3.77
N ARG A 37 -11.06 17.67 -3.78
CA ARG A 37 -10.51 18.52 -2.72
C ARG A 37 -11.13 18.15 -1.37
N GLY A 38 -10.29 18.12 -0.34
CA GLY A 38 -10.67 17.70 0.99
C GLY A 38 -10.60 16.18 1.23
N THR A 39 -10.32 15.35 0.22
CA THR A 39 -10.01 13.93 0.42
C THR A 39 -8.77 13.75 1.30
N ILE A 40 -7.71 14.51 1.03
CA ILE A 40 -6.42 14.38 1.71
C ILE A 40 -6.48 15.13 3.06
N LYS A 41 -6.10 14.45 4.14
CA LYS A 41 -6.13 14.99 5.51
C LYS A 41 -4.74 15.15 6.13
N GLN A 42 -3.79 14.30 5.75
CA GLN A 42 -2.45 14.29 6.33
C GLN A 42 -1.41 13.91 5.29
N LEU A 43 -0.15 14.23 5.57
CA LEU A 43 1.01 13.66 4.89
C LEU A 43 1.69 12.68 5.84
N ARG A 44 2.06 11.48 5.35
CA ARG A 44 3.06 10.63 5.98
C ARG A 44 4.44 10.96 5.42
N LEU A 45 5.38 11.20 6.31
CA LEU A 45 6.78 11.43 5.98
C LEU A 45 7.54 10.11 6.14
N VAL A 46 8.17 9.66 5.06
CA VAL A 46 8.90 8.40 5.00
C VAL A 46 10.38 8.68 4.69
N GLY A 47 11.26 8.22 5.56
CA GLY A 47 12.71 8.22 5.36
C GLY A 47 13.23 6.93 4.74
N TYR A 48 14.46 6.95 4.23
CA TYR A 48 15.11 5.76 3.66
C TYR A 48 16.42 5.43 4.34
N ASN A 49 16.55 4.17 4.74
CA ASN A 49 17.81 3.57 5.14
C ASN A 49 18.34 2.71 3.98
N PHE A 50 19.17 3.32 3.15
CA PHE A 50 19.70 2.70 1.95
C PHE A 50 20.51 1.43 2.25
N GLY A 51 20.53 0.50 1.30
CA GLY A 51 21.19 -0.78 1.42
C GLY A 51 22.70 -0.72 1.34
N TYR A 52 23.32 -1.79 1.82
CA TYR A 52 24.76 -1.98 1.79
C TYR A 52 25.17 -2.71 0.51
N ARG A 53 26.35 -2.36 -0.02
CA ARG A 53 26.94 -3.05 -1.16
C ARG A 53 27.15 -4.53 -0.81
N GLY A 54 26.80 -5.42 -1.72
CA GLY A 54 26.87 -6.87 -1.49
C GLY A 54 25.69 -7.46 -0.71
N LEU A 55 24.79 -6.63 -0.17
CA LEU A 55 23.62 -7.08 0.57
C LEU A 55 22.30 -6.63 -0.10
N ALA A 56 22.27 -5.40 -0.60
CA ALA A 56 21.07 -4.75 -1.13
C ALA A 56 20.46 -5.47 -2.34
N GLY A 57 19.13 -5.43 -2.44
CA GLY A 57 18.37 -5.97 -3.57
C GLY A 57 16.85 -5.94 -3.33
N SER A 58 16.10 -6.17 -4.40
CA SER A 58 14.62 -6.08 -4.46
C SER A 58 13.86 -7.06 -3.55
N ASP A 59 14.50 -8.18 -3.18
CA ASP A 59 13.91 -9.29 -2.43
C ASP A 59 14.66 -9.50 -1.11
N LYS A 60 14.98 -8.41 -0.43
CA LYS A 60 15.77 -8.43 0.81
C LYS A 60 14.98 -7.87 1.98
N ILE A 61 14.48 -6.65 1.84
CA ILE A 61 13.63 -6.01 2.84
C ILE A 61 12.23 -6.60 2.82
N GLY A 62 11.69 -6.90 1.64
CA GLY A 62 10.45 -7.67 1.45
C GLY A 62 10.50 -8.45 0.14
N TYR A 63 9.68 -9.48 0.01
CA TYR A 63 9.62 -10.32 -1.18
C TYR A 63 9.14 -9.50 -2.38
N GLY A 64 9.98 -9.15 -3.36
CA GLY A 64 9.67 -8.19 -4.43
C GLY A 64 9.13 -6.84 -3.91
N GLY A 65 9.46 -6.52 -2.66
CA GLY A 65 8.91 -5.42 -1.86
C GLY A 65 9.82 -4.20 -1.88
N PRO A 66 9.72 -3.29 -0.91
CA PRO A 66 10.48 -2.06 -1.01
C PRO A 66 11.97 -2.37 -1.13
N TRP A 67 12.64 -1.65 -2.03
CA TRP A 67 14.04 -1.88 -2.33
C TRP A 67 14.96 -1.49 -1.17
N GLU A 68 14.46 -0.59 -0.32
CA GLU A 68 15.16 0.00 0.81
C GLU A 68 14.30 -0.11 2.06
N VAL A 69 14.96 -0.08 3.22
CA VAL A 69 14.25 0.05 4.50
C VAL A 69 13.57 1.40 4.52
N MET A 70 12.25 1.39 4.66
CA MET A 70 11.44 2.59 4.81
C MET A 70 11.17 2.88 6.28
N GLN A 71 11.61 4.07 6.72
CA GLN A 71 11.46 4.56 8.08
C GLN A 71 10.27 5.51 8.16
N ILE A 72 9.37 5.31 9.12
CA ILE A 72 8.29 6.26 9.33
C ILE A 72 8.80 7.39 10.21
N ILE A 73 8.92 8.59 9.66
CA ILE A 73 9.30 9.78 10.42
C ILE A 73 8.08 10.24 11.24
N GLY A 74 6.89 10.19 10.64
CA GLY A 74 5.62 10.49 11.29
C GLY A 74 4.60 11.07 10.31
N THR A 75 3.62 11.79 10.84
CA THR A 75 2.58 12.46 10.04
C THR A 75 2.44 13.93 10.36
N VAL A 76 1.94 14.70 9.39
CA VAL A 76 1.60 16.12 9.55
C VAL A 76 0.22 16.39 8.94
N PRO A 77 -0.62 17.23 9.56
CA PRO A 77 -1.92 17.58 8.99
C PRO A 77 -1.77 18.50 7.78
N ILE A 78 -2.76 18.46 6.89
CA ILE A 78 -2.92 19.43 5.79
C ILE A 78 -4.04 20.40 6.16
N GLU A 79 -3.85 21.68 5.80
CA GLU A 79 -4.85 22.72 6.02
C GLU A 79 -6.04 22.57 5.05
N GLN A 80 -7.17 23.20 5.35
CA GLN A 80 -8.42 23.01 4.58
C GLN A 80 -8.30 23.42 3.10
N ASP A 81 -7.41 24.36 2.79
CA ASP A 81 -7.13 24.83 1.43
C ASP A 81 -6.17 23.92 0.65
N GLY A 82 -5.66 22.84 1.26
CA GLY A 82 -4.68 21.94 0.68
C GLY A 82 -3.22 22.33 0.94
N SER A 83 -2.98 23.45 1.61
CA SER A 83 -1.62 23.91 1.94
C SER A 83 -1.05 23.20 3.17
N ALA A 84 0.27 23.10 3.24
CA ALA A 84 0.96 22.53 4.40
C ALA A 84 2.31 23.23 4.64
N SER A 85 2.66 23.43 5.91
CA SER A 85 4.00 23.85 6.33
C SER A 85 4.43 23.05 7.53
N PHE A 86 5.59 22.41 7.46
CA PHE A 86 6.05 21.49 8.50
C PHE A 86 7.56 21.37 8.58
N GLN A 87 8.06 20.92 9.73
CA GLN A 87 9.46 20.63 9.94
C GLN A 87 9.83 19.21 9.47
N VAL A 88 11.05 19.06 8.99
CA VAL A 88 11.63 17.77 8.60
C VAL A 88 13.06 17.64 9.12
N PRO A 89 13.57 16.43 9.37
CA PRO A 89 14.99 16.26 9.69
C PRO A 89 15.87 16.70 8.50
N ALA A 90 16.91 17.47 8.79
CA ALA A 90 17.88 17.90 7.79
C ALA A 90 18.78 16.73 7.34
N ASN A 91 19.30 16.81 6.12
CA ASN A 91 20.20 15.85 5.50
C ASN A 91 19.64 14.42 5.43
N THR A 92 18.32 14.29 5.49
CA THR A 92 17.59 13.03 5.45
C THR A 92 16.79 12.95 4.15
N PRO A 93 16.86 11.83 3.40
CA PRO A 93 16.00 11.62 2.24
C PRO A 93 14.57 11.38 2.69
N ILE A 94 13.61 12.14 2.14
CA ILE A 94 12.20 12.12 2.55
C ILE A 94 11.30 11.96 1.33
N SER A 95 10.40 11.00 1.43
CA SER A 95 9.23 10.84 0.57
C SER A 95 7.96 11.22 1.32
N LEU A 96 6.94 11.63 0.56
CA LEU A 96 5.63 11.96 1.09
C LEU A 96 4.58 10.96 0.58
N GLN A 97 3.66 10.58 1.46
CA GLN A 97 2.42 9.92 1.07
C GLN A 97 1.27 10.79 1.52
N VAL A 98 0.36 11.13 0.61
CA VAL A 98 -0.86 11.88 0.92
C VAL A 98 -1.92 10.93 1.40
N LEU A 99 -2.42 11.15 2.61
CA LEU A 99 -3.32 10.23 3.30
C LEU A 99 -4.75 10.77 3.29
N ASP A 100 -5.70 9.86 3.10
CA ASP A 100 -7.12 10.16 3.26
C ASP A 100 -7.53 10.29 4.74
N LYS A 101 -8.84 10.33 5.02
CA LYS A 101 -9.41 10.43 6.38
C LYS A 101 -9.16 9.18 7.24
N GLU A 102 -8.89 8.04 6.61
CA GLU A 102 -8.65 6.74 7.26
C GLU A 102 -7.15 6.47 7.44
N GLY A 103 -6.29 7.35 6.92
CA GLY A 103 -4.84 7.22 6.99
C GLY A 103 -4.24 6.33 5.90
N LYS A 104 -5.01 6.05 4.84
CA LYS A 104 -4.61 5.24 3.67
C LYS A 104 -3.98 6.14 2.62
N ALA A 105 -2.88 5.71 2.00
CA ALA A 105 -2.21 6.51 1.00
C ALA A 105 -3.02 6.57 -0.32
N VAL A 106 -3.40 7.78 -0.73
CA VAL A 106 -4.06 8.04 -2.02
C VAL A 106 -3.04 8.15 -3.14
N GLN A 107 -1.84 8.65 -2.84
CA GLN A 107 -0.75 8.74 -3.79
C GLN A 107 0.59 8.53 -3.09
N LEU A 108 1.53 7.91 -3.80
CA LEU A 108 2.86 7.58 -3.31
C LEU A 108 3.91 8.41 -4.05
N MET A 109 4.73 9.17 -3.32
CA MET A 109 5.94 9.77 -3.90
C MET A 109 6.99 8.67 -4.10
N ARG A 110 7.27 8.31 -5.35
CA ARG A 110 8.27 7.30 -5.74
C ARG A 110 9.66 7.91 -6.02
N SER A 111 9.92 9.06 -5.44
CA SER A 111 11.19 9.79 -5.41
C SER A 111 11.34 10.41 -4.02
N TRP A 112 12.48 11.01 -3.71
CA TRP A 112 12.70 11.65 -2.42
C TRP A 112 13.35 13.03 -2.62
N PHE A 113 13.16 13.91 -1.65
CA PHE A 113 13.92 15.16 -1.54
C PHE A 113 14.76 15.14 -0.26
N THR A 114 15.70 16.07 -0.15
CA THR A 114 16.47 16.31 1.07
C THR A 114 16.56 17.81 1.29
N ALA A 115 16.70 18.24 2.54
CA ALA A 115 16.84 19.63 2.91
C ALA A 115 18.07 19.82 3.80
N MET A 116 18.82 20.89 3.57
CA MET A 116 19.95 21.28 4.39
C MET A 116 19.48 21.86 5.75
N PRO A 117 20.34 21.85 6.79
CA PRO A 117 20.02 22.48 8.07
C PRO A 117 19.49 23.91 7.93
N GLY A 118 18.33 24.18 8.51
CA GLY A 118 17.67 25.49 8.50
C GLY A 118 17.06 25.92 7.15
N GLU A 119 17.20 25.11 6.09
CA GLU A 119 16.68 25.42 4.77
C GLU A 119 15.14 25.49 4.76
N ARG A 120 14.60 26.26 3.81
CA ARG A 120 13.18 26.29 3.46
C ARG A 120 12.99 25.77 2.04
N ILE A 121 12.39 24.60 1.90
CA ILE A 121 12.01 24.04 0.61
C ILE A 121 10.53 24.30 0.36
N SER A 122 10.18 24.67 -0.88
CA SER A 122 8.80 24.90 -1.29
C SER A 122 8.43 24.05 -2.50
N CYS A 123 7.24 23.46 -2.47
CA CYS A 123 6.60 22.79 -3.61
C CYS A 123 5.31 23.52 -4.01
N VAL A 124 4.97 23.45 -5.30
CA VAL A 124 3.68 23.98 -5.79
C VAL A 124 2.55 23.02 -5.40
N GLY A 125 2.71 21.74 -5.71
CA GLY A 125 1.76 20.69 -5.39
C GLY A 125 2.37 19.31 -5.65
N CYS A 126 1.61 18.22 -5.49
CA CYS A 126 2.20 16.89 -5.60
C CYS A 126 2.54 16.53 -7.07
N HIS A 127 3.83 16.42 -7.38
CA HIS A 127 4.36 16.06 -8.70
C HIS A 127 4.19 17.19 -9.74
N GLU A 128 4.58 18.40 -9.33
CA GLU A 128 4.69 19.58 -10.18
C GLU A 128 5.84 19.45 -11.20
N THR A 129 5.77 20.26 -12.25
CA THR A 129 6.85 20.44 -13.22
C THR A 129 7.67 21.69 -12.89
N PRO A 130 8.92 21.81 -13.37
CA PRO A 130 9.72 23.03 -13.19
C PRO A 130 9.09 24.31 -13.78
N MET A 131 8.06 24.18 -14.62
CA MET A 131 7.34 25.29 -15.23
C MET A 131 6.07 25.67 -14.46
N ASP A 132 5.67 24.86 -13.49
CA ASP A 132 4.47 25.13 -12.69
C ASP A 132 4.77 26.27 -11.71
N VAL A 133 3.82 27.17 -11.58
CA VAL A 133 3.89 28.30 -10.65
C VAL A 133 2.75 28.18 -9.65
N PRO A 134 2.96 28.56 -8.38
CA PRO A 134 1.90 28.55 -7.40
C PRO A 134 0.84 29.58 -7.77
N ASP A 135 -0.42 29.26 -7.48
CA ASP A 135 -1.51 30.24 -7.58
C ASP A 135 -1.27 31.38 -6.58
N ASN A 136 -1.59 32.61 -7.00
CA ASN A 136 -1.47 33.80 -6.15
C ASN A 136 -2.67 33.93 -5.19
N THR A 137 -2.92 32.88 -4.41
CA THR A 137 -3.98 32.81 -3.41
C THR A 137 -3.39 32.78 -2.01
N PRO A 138 -3.97 33.48 -1.02
CA PRO A 138 -3.51 33.36 0.36
C PRO A 138 -3.66 31.93 0.87
N ASN A 139 -2.54 31.29 1.23
CA ASN A 139 -2.53 29.96 1.82
C ASN A 139 -2.58 30.04 3.35
N ILE A 140 -3.36 29.17 3.98
CA ILE A 140 -3.49 29.07 5.43
C ILE A 140 -2.12 28.76 6.06
N ALA A 141 -1.41 27.78 5.51
CA ALA A 141 -0.11 27.34 6.04
C ALA A 141 1.00 28.40 5.94
N ALA A 142 0.87 29.41 5.07
CA ALA A 142 1.85 30.48 4.92
C ALA A 142 1.81 31.52 6.06
N ASN A 143 0.69 31.59 6.80
CA ASN A 143 0.47 32.59 7.84
C ASN A 143 0.79 32.08 9.26
N GLY A 144 1.13 30.80 9.41
CA GLY A 144 1.44 30.16 10.69
C GLY A 144 2.87 29.66 10.78
N PRO A 145 3.35 29.31 11.99
CA PRO A 145 4.61 28.58 12.13
C PRO A 145 4.50 27.17 11.51
N PRO A 146 5.60 26.61 10.97
CA PRO A 146 5.62 25.23 10.51
C PRO A 146 5.19 24.26 11.61
N ARG A 147 4.36 23.27 11.26
CA ARG A 147 3.91 22.22 12.16
C ARG A 147 5.06 21.27 12.50
N GLY A 148 5.11 20.80 13.75
CA GLY A 148 5.95 19.67 14.11
C GLY A 148 5.40 18.34 13.57
N VAL A 149 6.26 17.35 13.41
CA VAL A 149 5.86 16.00 12.98
C VAL A 149 5.28 15.22 14.15
N SER A 150 4.10 14.64 13.96
CA SER A 150 3.48 13.73 14.93
C SER A 150 4.06 12.33 14.79
N PRO A 151 4.65 11.74 15.85
CA PRO A 151 5.24 10.40 15.75
C PRO A 151 4.19 9.32 15.47
N TRP A 152 4.59 8.29 14.72
CA TRP A 152 3.74 7.12 14.44
C TRP A 152 4.05 6.00 15.44
N TYR A 153 3.21 5.85 16.47
CA TYR A 153 3.31 4.85 17.55
C TYR A 153 4.74 4.68 18.08
N GLY A 154 5.37 5.77 18.50
CA GLY A 154 6.72 5.81 19.06
C GLY A 154 7.75 6.50 18.18
N SER A 155 9.02 6.30 18.47
CA SER A 155 10.14 6.91 17.74
C SER A 155 10.21 6.44 16.28
N ALA A 156 10.72 7.31 15.41
CA ALA A 156 10.94 7.01 14.01
C ALA A 156 11.90 5.81 13.83
N ARG A 157 11.47 4.82 13.05
CA ARG A 157 12.19 3.54 12.86
C ARG A 157 11.78 2.87 11.55
N GLY A 158 12.62 1.96 11.05
CA GLY A 158 12.29 1.12 9.91
C GLY A 158 11.08 0.23 10.21
N PHE A 159 10.18 0.07 9.25
CA PHE A 159 8.98 -0.75 9.41
C PHE A 159 9.34 -2.24 9.34
N ASP A 160 9.00 -2.98 10.38
CA ASP A 160 9.27 -4.41 10.50
C ASP A 160 7.99 -5.19 10.71
N PHE A 161 7.82 -6.28 9.97
CA PHE A 161 6.57 -7.04 10.00
C PHE A 161 6.35 -7.72 11.36
N GLU A 162 7.38 -8.30 11.97
CA GLU A 162 7.27 -8.98 13.27
C GLU A 162 6.98 -8.01 14.41
N ARG A 163 7.54 -6.80 14.34
CA ARG A 163 7.33 -5.78 15.37
C ARG A 163 6.04 -4.99 15.19
N GLU A 164 5.61 -4.77 13.95
CA GLU A 164 4.50 -3.86 13.66
C GLU A 164 3.19 -4.57 13.30
N VAL A 165 3.24 -5.71 12.60
CA VAL A 165 2.05 -6.41 12.08
C VAL A 165 1.74 -7.69 12.87
N GLN A 166 2.75 -8.50 13.18
CA GLN A 166 2.53 -9.74 13.92
C GLN A 166 1.78 -9.55 15.26
N PRO A 167 1.95 -8.45 16.04
CA PRO A 167 1.14 -8.21 17.24
C PRO A 167 -0.35 -8.05 16.93
N VAL A 168 -0.69 -7.44 15.78
CA VAL A 168 -2.07 -7.34 15.28
C VAL A 168 -2.61 -8.74 14.97
N LEU A 169 -1.83 -9.55 14.26
CA LEU A 169 -2.22 -10.93 13.91
C LEU A 169 -2.39 -11.80 15.16
N ASN A 170 -1.50 -11.68 16.14
CA ASN A 170 -1.58 -12.40 17.40
C ASN A 170 -2.87 -12.08 18.16
N LYS A 171 -3.27 -10.80 18.15
CA LYS A 171 -4.49 -10.34 18.80
C LYS A 171 -5.74 -10.81 18.08
N TYR A 172 -5.81 -10.66 16.76
CA TYR A 172 -7.06 -10.77 16.00
C TYR A 172 -7.22 -12.00 15.12
N CYS A 173 -6.12 -12.64 14.71
CA CYS A 173 -6.13 -13.63 13.62
C CYS A 173 -5.67 -15.02 14.07
N VAL A 174 -4.61 -15.10 14.89
CA VAL A 174 -3.94 -16.35 15.26
C VAL A 174 -4.86 -17.34 15.98
N SER A 175 -5.89 -16.87 16.69
CA SER A 175 -6.86 -17.76 17.35
C SER A 175 -7.53 -18.75 16.37
N CYS A 176 -7.75 -18.31 15.12
CA CYS A 176 -8.27 -19.15 14.03
C CYS A 176 -7.18 -19.66 13.09
N HIS A 177 -6.09 -18.89 12.94
CA HIS A 177 -4.97 -19.13 12.03
C HIS A 177 -3.70 -19.61 12.76
N ASN A 178 -3.79 -20.72 13.49
CA ASN A 178 -2.69 -21.29 14.29
C ASN A 178 -2.11 -22.59 13.74
N GLY A 179 -2.42 -22.94 12.48
CA GLY A 179 -1.94 -24.17 11.85
C GLY A 179 -2.59 -25.47 12.36
N SER A 180 -3.60 -25.41 13.24
CA SER A 180 -4.30 -26.62 13.73
C SER A 180 -5.35 -27.18 12.75
N ARG A 181 -5.81 -26.37 11.78
CA ARG A 181 -6.87 -26.73 10.82
C ARG A 181 -6.31 -26.84 9.41
N VAL A 182 -6.55 -27.98 8.76
CA VAL A 182 -6.18 -28.20 7.36
C VAL A 182 -6.94 -27.24 6.46
N GLY A 183 -6.24 -26.58 5.53
CA GLY A 183 -6.82 -25.64 4.58
C GLY A 183 -6.99 -24.20 5.12
N VAL A 184 -6.65 -23.94 6.37
CA VAL A 184 -6.60 -22.59 6.94
C VAL A 184 -5.14 -22.16 7.07
N ALA A 185 -4.81 -20.95 6.60
CA ALA A 185 -3.45 -20.46 6.67
C ALA A 185 -2.95 -20.32 8.13
N ASP A 186 -1.67 -20.58 8.36
CA ASP A 186 -1.02 -20.37 9.66
C ASP A 186 -0.38 -18.98 9.70
N LEU A 187 -0.82 -18.14 10.63
CA LEU A 187 -0.38 -16.74 10.77
C LEU A 187 0.43 -16.52 12.05
N ARG A 188 0.95 -17.59 12.65
CA ARG A 188 1.84 -17.49 13.81
C ARG A 188 3.22 -16.99 13.40
N SER A 189 3.87 -16.28 14.31
CA SER A 189 5.31 -16.00 14.21
C SER A 189 6.13 -17.28 14.23
N GLU A 190 7.40 -17.21 13.82
CA GLU A 190 8.32 -18.34 13.97
C GLU A 190 8.48 -18.77 15.44
N LEU A 191 8.53 -17.80 16.36
CA LEU A 191 8.66 -18.06 17.81
C LEU A 191 7.46 -18.83 18.38
N ASP A 192 6.29 -18.71 17.76
CA ASP A 192 5.06 -19.39 18.16
C ASP A 192 4.80 -20.67 17.32
N GLY A 193 5.81 -21.14 16.57
CA GLY A 193 5.80 -22.39 15.80
C GLY A 193 5.24 -22.28 14.38
N GLY A 194 5.07 -21.06 13.86
CA GLY A 194 4.83 -20.82 12.45
C GLY A 194 6.05 -21.23 11.60
N LYS A 195 5.83 -21.59 10.35
CA LYS A 195 6.89 -22.08 9.45
C LYS A 195 6.87 -21.34 8.13
N ALA A 196 8.04 -20.89 7.69
CA ALA A 196 8.27 -20.37 6.35
C ALA A 196 9.49 -21.06 5.73
N GLU A 197 9.38 -21.35 4.44
CA GLU A 197 10.48 -21.91 3.66
C GLU A 197 11.27 -20.78 2.99
N PRO A 198 12.62 -20.83 2.96
CA PRO A 198 13.43 -19.86 2.24
C PRO A 198 13.07 -19.79 0.75
N LYS A 199 12.89 -18.59 0.22
CA LYS A 199 12.53 -18.33 -1.18
C LYS A 199 13.75 -17.93 -1.99
N PRO A 200 13.85 -18.31 -3.28
CA PRO A 200 14.87 -17.78 -4.17
C PRO A 200 14.81 -16.25 -4.24
N ILE A 201 15.96 -15.61 -4.25
CA ILE A 201 16.07 -14.14 -4.36
C ILE A 201 16.70 -13.72 -5.68
N GLY A 202 16.33 -12.53 -6.17
CA GLY A 202 16.96 -11.92 -7.33
C GLY A 202 18.41 -11.50 -7.08
N TYR A 203 19.12 -11.25 -8.18
CA TYR A 203 20.48 -10.68 -8.20
C TYR A 203 21.53 -11.47 -7.39
N VAL A 204 21.44 -12.80 -7.37
CA VAL A 204 22.36 -13.69 -6.63
C VAL A 204 23.84 -13.41 -6.93
N ALA A 205 24.19 -13.08 -8.17
CA ALA A 205 25.55 -12.75 -8.59
C ALA A 205 26.12 -11.46 -7.96
N ARG A 206 25.28 -10.64 -7.32
CA ARG A 206 25.70 -9.40 -6.63
C ARG A 206 25.82 -9.57 -5.11
N LEU A 207 25.50 -10.75 -4.58
CA LEU A 207 25.61 -11.00 -3.16
C LEU A 207 27.07 -11.05 -2.73
N HIS A 208 27.31 -10.63 -1.49
CA HIS A 208 28.57 -10.86 -0.81
C HIS A 208 28.83 -12.38 -0.73
N PRO A 209 30.08 -12.86 -0.93
CA PRO A 209 30.40 -14.29 -0.90
C PRO A 209 29.86 -15.02 0.34
N ASP A 210 30.02 -14.45 1.53
CA ASP A 210 29.55 -15.06 2.79
C ASP A 210 28.03 -15.22 2.82
N MET A 211 27.29 -14.23 2.31
CA MET A 211 25.83 -14.31 2.23
C MET A 211 25.44 -15.38 1.22
N LEU A 212 26.11 -15.43 0.06
CA LEU A 212 25.84 -16.45 -0.95
C LEU A 212 26.07 -17.86 -0.41
N GLU A 213 27.17 -18.09 0.30
CA GLU A 213 27.50 -19.36 0.92
C GLU A 213 26.47 -19.76 1.99
N ALA A 214 26.11 -18.83 2.88
CA ALA A 214 25.17 -19.08 3.97
C ALA A 214 23.72 -19.31 3.50
N THR A 215 23.30 -18.61 2.44
CA THR A 215 21.90 -18.57 2.01
C THR A 215 21.62 -19.43 0.78
N ASN A 216 22.66 -19.78 0.02
CA ASN A 216 22.56 -20.39 -1.30
C ASN A 216 21.57 -19.66 -2.22
N GLY A 217 21.56 -18.32 -2.15
CA GLY A 217 20.67 -17.46 -2.93
C GLY A 217 19.19 -17.54 -2.54
N LYS A 218 18.89 -17.88 -1.28
CA LYS A 218 17.52 -17.92 -0.75
C LYS A 218 17.38 -17.16 0.55
N LEU A 219 16.25 -16.47 0.75
CA LEU A 219 16.01 -15.71 1.96
C LEU A 219 14.71 -16.15 2.62
N LYS A 220 14.74 -16.23 3.95
CA LYS A 220 13.58 -16.59 4.76
C LYS A 220 12.93 -15.33 5.29
N TYR A 221 11.64 -15.20 5.04
CA TYR A 221 10.80 -14.16 5.62
C TYR A 221 10.02 -14.73 6.82
N SER A 222 9.41 -13.83 7.58
CA SER A 222 8.46 -14.20 8.64
C SER A 222 7.35 -15.12 8.13
N PRO A 223 6.93 -16.16 8.89
CA PRO A 223 5.91 -17.10 8.43
C PRO A 223 4.60 -16.45 8.00
N ALA A 224 4.04 -15.57 8.83
CA ALA A 224 2.78 -14.90 8.49
C ALA A 224 2.94 -13.87 7.35
N TYR A 225 4.13 -13.28 7.19
CA TYR A 225 4.44 -12.43 6.05
C TYR A 225 4.37 -13.20 4.74
N ASP A 226 4.98 -14.39 4.68
CA ASP A 226 5.00 -15.25 3.48
C ASP A 226 3.58 -15.65 3.01
N VAL A 227 2.63 -15.69 3.95
CA VAL A 227 1.21 -15.91 3.65
C VAL A 227 0.55 -14.62 3.15
N LEU A 228 0.65 -13.54 3.92
CA LEU A 228 -0.16 -12.33 3.71
C LEU A 228 0.31 -11.44 2.57
N ILE A 229 1.60 -11.52 2.19
CA ILE A 229 2.16 -10.69 1.11
C ILE A 229 1.46 -10.91 -0.24
N HIS A 230 0.78 -12.05 -0.41
CA HIS A 230 0.02 -12.40 -1.61
C HIS A 230 -1.41 -11.85 -1.64
N TYR A 231 -1.90 -11.29 -0.52
CA TYR A 231 -3.24 -10.70 -0.40
C TYR A 231 -3.23 -9.17 -0.47
N ILE A 232 -2.07 -8.56 -0.73
CA ILE A 232 -1.94 -7.12 -0.84
C ILE A 232 -1.57 -6.69 -2.26
N ARG A 233 -2.19 -5.60 -2.72
CA ARG A 233 -1.81 -4.95 -3.98
C ARG A 233 -0.68 -3.97 -3.68
N ARG A 234 0.38 -4.03 -4.48
CA ARG A 234 1.64 -3.33 -4.22
C ARG A 234 2.46 -3.19 -5.49
N VAL A 235 3.39 -2.23 -5.50
CA VAL A 235 4.25 -1.94 -6.65
C VAL A 235 5.31 -3.03 -6.77
N GLY A 236 5.30 -3.74 -7.90
CA GLY A 236 6.30 -4.73 -8.27
C GLY A 236 7.57 -4.12 -8.86
N ILE A 237 8.63 -4.93 -8.87
CA ILE A 237 9.95 -4.58 -9.45
C ILE A 237 9.89 -4.26 -10.96
N GLU A 238 8.95 -4.89 -11.67
CA GLU A 238 8.78 -4.75 -13.12
C GLU A 238 7.60 -3.84 -13.51
N ASP A 239 6.93 -3.24 -12.53
CA ASP A 239 5.79 -2.34 -12.78
C ASP A 239 6.23 -1.08 -13.53
N ASP A 240 5.27 -0.47 -14.25
CA ASP A 240 5.49 0.80 -14.92
C ASP A 240 5.93 1.89 -13.92
N VAL A 241 6.86 2.73 -14.35
CA VAL A 241 7.47 3.80 -13.54
C VAL A 241 6.90 5.17 -13.87
N SER A 242 5.83 5.22 -14.67
CA SER A 242 5.08 6.44 -14.90
C SER A 242 4.42 6.95 -13.62
N LEU A 243 3.90 8.18 -13.69
CA LEU A 243 3.13 8.75 -12.60
C LEU A 243 1.91 7.88 -12.34
N LEU A 244 1.80 7.36 -11.12
CA LEU A 244 0.72 6.49 -10.72
C LEU A 244 -0.63 7.19 -10.80
N THR A 245 -1.66 6.45 -11.17
CA THR A 245 -3.03 6.96 -11.06
C THR A 245 -3.37 7.09 -9.58
N PRO A 246 -3.91 8.23 -9.10
CA PRO A 246 -4.30 8.36 -7.71
C PRO A 246 -5.25 7.24 -7.29
N GLY A 247 -4.96 6.59 -6.17
CA GLY A 247 -5.71 5.46 -5.63
C GLY A 247 -5.38 4.09 -6.24
N GLU A 248 -4.48 4.00 -7.22
CA GLU A 248 -4.12 2.74 -7.89
C GLU A 248 -3.57 1.67 -6.92
N TYR A 249 -2.81 2.12 -5.92
CA TYR A 249 -2.25 1.30 -4.84
C TYR A 249 -2.83 1.68 -3.48
N HIS A 250 -4.05 2.25 -3.45
CA HIS A 250 -4.76 2.48 -2.20
C HIS A 250 -4.96 1.15 -1.45
N ALA A 251 -4.86 1.15 -0.12
CA ALA A 251 -4.94 -0.08 0.68
C ALA A 251 -6.21 -0.91 0.36
N ASP A 252 -7.34 -0.27 0.07
CA ASP A 252 -8.64 -0.91 -0.23
C ASP A 252 -8.66 -1.72 -1.54
N THR A 253 -7.65 -1.56 -2.38
CA THR A 253 -7.46 -2.40 -3.57
C THR A 253 -6.90 -3.78 -3.23
N SER A 254 -6.48 -3.99 -1.98
CA SER A 254 -5.94 -5.26 -1.47
C SER A 254 -7.06 -6.17 -0.98
N GLU A 255 -7.03 -7.45 -1.39
CA GLU A 255 -7.99 -8.47 -0.96
C GLU A 255 -8.02 -8.61 0.57
N LEU A 256 -6.86 -8.51 1.23
CA LEU A 256 -6.76 -8.54 2.69
C LEU A 256 -7.63 -7.46 3.34
N ILE A 257 -7.56 -6.23 2.85
CA ILE A 257 -8.31 -5.10 3.41
C ILE A 257 -9.81 -5.28 3.13
N GLN A 258 -10.18 -5.64 1.91
CA GLN A 258 -11.58 -5.91 1.54
C GLN A 258 -12.20 -7.02 2.41
N MET A 259 -11.44 -8.08 2.70
CA MET A 259 -11.89 -9.18 3.55
C MET A 259 -12.10 -8.73 5.00
N LEU A 260 -11.19 -7.92 5.55
CA LEU A 260 -11.26 -7.42 6.92
C LEU A 260 -12.36 -6.36 7.09
N GLU A 261 -12.56 -5.48 6.11
CA GLU A 261 -13.63 -4.47 6.13
C GLU A 261 -15.03 -5.11 6.10
N LYS A 262 -15.17 -6.26 5.43
CA LYS A 262 -16.40 -7.08 5.48
C LYS A 262 -16.63 -7.75 6.83
N GLY A 263 -15.71 -7.62 7.79
CA GLY A 263 -15.82 -8.22 9.11
C GLY A 263 -15.50 -9.71 9.12
N HIS A 264 -14.36 -10.10 8.53
CA HIS A 264 -13.87 -11.49 8.44
C HIS A 264 -14.13 -12.30 9.72
N HIS A 265 -15.14 -13.19 9.65
CA HIS A 265 -15.62 -14.01 10.78
C HIS A 265 -15.94 -13.24 12.08
N GLY A 266 -16.43 -12.00 11.95
CA GLY A 266 -16.83 -11.15 13.08
C GLY A 266 -15.67 -10.55 13.86
N ILE A 267 -14.49 -10.49 13.24
CA ILE A 267 -13.35 -9.73 13.75
C ILE A 267 -13.51 -8.26 13.37
N GLU A 268 -13.46 -7.39 14.38
CA GLU A 268 -13.36 -5.94 14.22
C GLU A 268 -12.01 -5.47 14.76
N LEU A 269 -11.24 -4.79 13.93
CA LEU A 269 -9.94 -4.25 14.31
C LEU A 269 -10.09 -2.87 14.96
N ASP A 270 -9.28 -2.60 15.98
CA ASP A 270 -9.12 -1.26 16.52
C ASP A 270 -8.36 -0.32 15.55
N ALA A 271 -8.39 0.98 15.83
CA ALA A 271 -7.79 1.99 14.97
C ALA A 271 -6.26 1.83 14.79
N GLU A 272 -5.55 1.35 15.82
CA GLU A 272 -4.11 1.12 15.73
C GLU A 272 -3.79 -0.10 14.87
N ALA A 273 -4.55 -1.19 15.02
CA ALA A 273 -4.45 -2.37 14.18
C ALA A 273 -4.69 -2.05 12.69
N TRP A 274 -5.71 -1.26 12.39
CA TRP A 274 -5.95 -0.74 11.04
C TRP A 274 -4.77 0.09 10.55
N SER A 275 -4.29 1.04 11.36
CA SER A 275 -3.17 1.89 10.98
C SER A 275 -1.90 1.08 10.67
N ARG A 276 -1.61 0.03 11.43
CA ARG A 276 -0.45 -0.86 11.23
C ARG A 276 -0.54 -1.66 9.93
N LEU A 277 -1.70 -2.26 9.63
CA LEU A 277 -1.92 -3.01 8.40
C LEU A 277 -1.90 -2.10 7.16
N VAL A 278 -2.61 -0.98 7.21
CA VAL A 278 -2.63 0.01 6.12
C VAL A 278 -1.23 0.54 5.85
N THR A 279 -0.50 0.92 6.91
CA THR A 279 0.86 1.47 6.74
C THR A 279 1.83 0.41 6.19
N TRP A 280 1.69 -0.86 6.57
CA TRP A 280 2.48 -1.95 5.97
C TRP A 280 2.28 -2.03 4.45
N ILE A 281 1.02 -1.93 3.99
CA ILE A 281 0.66 -1.95 2.56
C ILE A 281 1.19 -0.69 1.86
N ASP A 282 0.94 0.49 2.41
CA ASP A 282 1.38 1.76 1.85
C ASP A 282 2.91 1.85 1.71
N LEU A 283 3.67 1.16 2.57
CA LEU A 283 5.12 1.03 2.50
C LEU A 283 5.59 -0.11 1.57
N ASN A 284 4.72 -0.61 0.70
CA ASN A 284 5.01 -1.67 -0.27
C ASN A 284 5.31 -3.06 0.35
N GLY A 285 4.87 -3.29 1.59
CA GLY A 285 4.96 -4.58 2.27
C GLY A 285 6.38 -5.02 2.67
N PRO A 286 7.13 -4.25 3.49
CA PRO A 286 8.40 -4.70 4.05
C PRO A 286 8.20 -5.88 5.02
N CYS A 287 9.18 -6.78 5.08
CA CYS A 287 9.29 -7.82 6.10
C CYS A 287 10.27 -7.38 7.20
N HIS A 288 11.44 -6.86 6.83
CA HIS A 288 12.52 -6.52 7.76
C HIS A 288 12.64 -5.00 7.96
N GLY A 289 12.82 -4.57 9.21
CA GLY A 289 12.97 -3.15 9.55
C GLY A 289 14.38 -2.60 9.46
N THR A 290 15.41 -3.44 9.32
CA THR A 290 16.81 -3.02 9.10
C THR A 290 17.52 -3.96 8.12
N TRP A 291 18.70 -3.56 7.64
CA TRP A 291 19.51 -4.42 6.78
C TRP A 291 20.23 -5.51 7.57
N GLY A 292 20.64 -5.22 8.80
CA GLY A 292 21.23 -6.20 9.71
C GLY A 292 20.29 -7.36 10.06
N GLU A 293 18.98 -7.15 9.99
CA GLU A 293 17.97 -8.21 10.14
C GLU A 293 17.89 -9.15 8.92
N VAL A 294 18.30 -8.70 7.74
CA VAL A 294 18.37 -9.53 6.53
C VAL A 294 19.58 -10.46 6.59
N PHE A 295 20.75 -9.90 6.90
CA PHE A 295 22.03 -10.62 7.04
C PHE A 295 23.06 -9.72 7.75
N PRO A 296 24.06 -10.27 8.46
CA PRO A 296 25.17 -9.48 9.00
C PRO A 296 25.80 -8.57 7.95
N ILE A 297 25.92 -7.28 8.27
CA ILE A 297 26.41 -6.27 7.32
C ILE A 297 27.89 -6.52 7.01
N PRO A 298 28.28 -6.71 5.74
CA PRO A 298 29.65 -7.08 5.39
C PRO A 298 30.64 -5.92 5.53
N ASP A 299 31.93 -6.27 5.57
CA ASP A 299 33.08 -5.36 5.40
C ASP A 299 33.13 -4.13 6.33
N GLY A 300 32.51 -4.20 7.51
CA GLY A 300 32.40 -3.05 8.42
C GLY A 300 31.66 -1.86 7.80
N ALA A 301 30.83 -2.11 6.78
CA ALA A 301 30.19 -1.04 6.00
C ALA A 301 29.22 -0.20 6.83
N HIS A 302 28.65 -0.77 7.89
CA HIS A 302 27.87 -0.03 8.87
C HIS A 302 28.69 1.05 9.58
N ASP A 303 29.82 0.67 10.19
CA ASP A 303 30.70 1.61 10.89
C ASP A 303 31.21 2.69 9.95
N ARG A 304 31.59 2.30 8.73
CA ARG A 304 32.03 3.25 7.69
C ARG A 304 30.93 4.25 7.30
N ARG A 305 29.67 3.81 7.22
CA ARG A 305 28.52 4.71 6.99
C ARG A 305 28.38 5.72 8.14
N MET A 306 28.47 5.27 9.38
CA MET A 306 28.33 6.14 10.55
C MET A 306 29.49 7.15 10.66
N GLU A 307 30.72 6.73 10.35
CA GLU A 307 31.88 7.61 10.25
C GLU A 307 31.67 8.71 9.20
N LEU A 308 31.21 8.35 7.99
CA LEU A 308 30.95 9.29 6.89
C LEU A 308 29.80 10.26 7.21
N ARG A 309 28.71 9.78 7.82
CA ARG A 309 27.61 10.64 8.28
C ARG A 309 28.13 11.69 9.25
N LYS A 310 28.94 11.29 10.24
CA LYS A 310 29.55 12.23 11.18
C LYS A 310 30.48 13.23 10.49
N LEU A 311 31.31 12.78 9.55
CA LEU A 311 32.26 13.63 8.84
C LEU A 311 31.59 14.70 7.98
N TYR A 312 30.48 14.34 7.33
CA TYR A 312 29.77 15.21 6.37
C TYR A 312 28.49 15.83 6.93
N GLY A 313 28.25 15.76 8.25
CA GLY A 313 27.07 16.34 8.89
C GLY A 313 25.74 15.67 8.51
N GLY A 314 25.78 14.39 8.11
CA GLY A 314 24.60 13.59 7.82
C GLY A 314 23.81 13.18 9.08
N PRO A 315 22.72 12.41 8.91
CA PRO A 315 21.89 11.96 10.02
C PRO A 315 22.69 11.14 11.03
N MET A 316 22.51 11.44 12.32
CA MET A 316 23.29 10.82 13.40
C MET A 316 22.58 9.62 14.05
N ASP A 317 21.33 9.38 13.69
CA ASP A 317 20.61 8.18 14.06
C ASP A 317 21.23 6.95 13.39
N ASP A 318 21.26 5.86 14.15
CA ASP A 318 21.75 4.57 13.70
C ASP A 318 20.64 3.88 12.88
N PRO A 319 20.84 3.63 11.57
CA PRO A 319 19.85 3.01 10.70
C PRO A 319 19.58 1.53 11.02
N GLU A 320 20.48 0.89 11.78
CA GLU A 320 20.39 -0.53 12.17
C GLU A 320 19.89 -0.70 13.61
N LYS A 321 19.60 0.41 14.30
CA LYS A 321 19.05 0.38 15.65
C LYS A 321 17.66 -0.25 15.64
N ILE A 322 17.54 -1.36 16.36
CA ILE A 322 16.26 -2.00 16.63
C ILE A 322 15.63 -1.30 17.84
N PHE A 323 14.42 -0.80 17.65
CA PHE A 323 13.61 -0.25 18.73
C PHE A 323 12.67 -1.33 19.23
N GLU A 324 12.63 -1.52 20.55
CA GLU A 324 11.57 -2.33 21.16
C GLU A 324 10.24 -1.63 20.93
N THR A 325 9.36 -2.27 20.16
CA THR A 325 7.96 -1.84 20.05
C THR A 325 7.19 -2.33 21.27
N SER A 326 6.06 -1.68 21.56
CA SER A 326 5.20 -2.05 22.69
C SER A 326 4.99 -3.56 22.73
N SER A 327 5.25 -4.16 23.90
CA SER A 327 5.13 -5.59 24.15
C SER A 327 3.81 -6.14 23.58
N ARG A 328 3.88 -7.34 22.98
CA ARG A 328 2.73 -8.14 22.50
C ARG A 328 1.50 -7.80 23.35
N GLN A 329 0.52 -7.09 22.79
CA GLN A 329 -0.69 -6.78 23.55
C GLN A 329 -1.28 -8.11 24.03
N ALA A 330 -1.26 -8.31 25.34
CA ALA A 330 -1.81 -9.49 25.97
C ALA A 330 -3.34 -9.43 25.84
N GLY A 331 -3.88 -10.27 24.97
CA GLY A 331 -5.32 -10.41 24.77
C GLY A 331 -5.58 -10.95 23.38
N SER A 332 -5.81 -12.26 23.26
CA SER A 332 -6.39 -12.78 22.03
C SER A 332 -7.86 -12.38 22.01
N VAL A 333 -8.26 -11.64 20.98
CA VAL A 333 -9.65 -11.46 20.63
C VAL A 333 -10.08 -12.75 19.95
N PHE A 334 -10.89 -13.52 20.66
CA PHE A 334 -11.68 -14.54 20.01
C PHE A 334 -12.75 -13.84 19.21
N ALA A 335 -13.03 -14.33 18.00
CA ALA A 335 -14.20 -13.90 17.26
C ALA A 335 -15.35 -13.83 18.26
N SER A 336 -15.90 -12.62 18.45
CA SER A 336 -17.20 -12.54 19.07
C SER A 336 -18.03 -13.52 18.25
N VAL A 337 -18.72 -14.44 18.92
CA VAL A 337 -19.82 -15.11 18.23
C VAL A 337 -20.74 -13.93 17.93
N ILE A 338 -20.55 -13.27 16.78
CA ILE A 338 -21.67 -12.73 16.05
C ILE A 338 -22.58 -13.92 16.10
N SER A 339 -23.67 -13.76 16.83
CA SER A 339 -24.84 -14.58 16.63
C SER A 339 -25.13 -14.40 15.16
N ARG A 340 -24.45 -15.19 14.30
CA ARG A 340 -24.90 -15.57 12.98
C ARG A 340 -26.33 -15.90 13.29
N PRO A 341 -27.29 -15.03 12.90
CA PRO A 341 -28.55 -14.89 13.59
C PRO A 341 -28.98 -16.28 13.98
N GLU A 342 -28.95 -16.53 15.31
CA GLU A 342 -29.10 -17.86 15.85
C GLU A 342 -30.23 -18.45 15.05
N THR A 343 -29.95 -19.59 14.43
CA THR A 343 -30.78 -20.18 13.41
C THR A 343 -32.12 -20.58 14.00
N HIS A 344 -32.94 -19.62 14.36
CA HIS A 344 -34.35 -19.76 14.65
C HIS A 344 -35.12 -20.01 13.35
N GLU A 345 -34.43 -19.97 12.20
CA GLU A 345 -34.86 -20.58 10.94
C GLU A 345 -33.95 -21.72 10.39
N ALA A 346 -32.91 -22.22 11.08
CA ALA A 346 -32.27 -23.50 10.70
C ALA A 346 -32.83 -24.70 11.47
N LYS A 347 -34.16 -24.69 11.66
CA LYS A 347 -34.95 -25.90 11.34
C LYS A 347 -35.40 -25.95 9.87
N GLY A 348 -35.06 -24.92 9.07
CA GLY A 348 -35.24 -24.89 7.62
C GLY A 348 -33.93 -25.23 6.91
N ARG A 349 -34.02 -26.11 5.91
CA ARG A 349 -32.96 -26.35 4.91
C ARG A 349 -32.52 -25.02 4.26
N PRO A 350 -31.34 -24.95 3.60
CA PRO A 350 -30.99 -23.84 2.71
C PRO A 350 -32.21 -23.42 1.90
N LEU A 351 -32.48 -22.11 1.79
CA LEU A 351 -33.59 -21.61 0.97
C LEU A 351 -33.38 -22.18 -0.43
N THR A 352 -34.15 -23.20 -0.73
CA THR A 352 -34.13 -23.93 -1.99
C THR A 352 -35.47 -23.60 -2.61
N LEU A 353 -35.43 -23.05 -3.81
CA LEU A 353 -36.63 -22.95 -4.62
C LEU A 353 -37.23 -24.37 -4.67
N LYS A 354 -38.46 -24.56 -4.20
CA LYS A 354 -39.13 -25.87 -4.28
C LYS A 354 -39.02 -26.33 -5.73
N ASP A 355 -38.37 -27.48 -5.95
CA ASP A 355 -38.12 -28.09 -7.25
C ASP A 355 -39.39 -28.11 -8.11
N LYS A 356 -39.59 -27.08 -8.94
CA LYS A 356 -40.41 -27.15 -10.15
C LYS A 356 -39.54 -27.21 -11.43
N CYS A 357 -38.24 -27.43 -11.28
CA CYS A 357 -37.31 -27.65 -12.38
C CYS A 357 -36.49 -28.93 -12.21
N LYS A 358 -37.16 -30.08 -12.04
CA LYS A 358 -36.59 -31.39 -12.44
C LYS A 358 -36.77 -31.66 -13.95
N GLN A 359 -36.71 -30.62 -14.75
CA GLN A 359 -36.41 -30.70 -16.18
C GLN A 359 -35.28 -29.70 -16.43
N GLN A 360 -34.04 -30.20 -16.44
CA GLN A 360 -32.95 -29.52 -17.14
C GLN A 360 -33.26 -29.55 -18.64
N ASN A 361 -34.26 -28.77 -19.07
CA ASN A 361 -34.25 -28.26 -20.42
C ASN A 361 -33.10 -27.26 -20.45
N PHE A 362 -32.09 -27.52 -21.29
CA PHE A 362 -31.00 -26.59 -21.53
C PHE A 362 -31.60 -25.22 -21.88
N TYR A 363 -31.62 -24.30 -20.91
CA TYR A 363 -32.06 -22.94 -21.16
C TYR A 363 -31.02 -22.28 -22.04
N THR A 364 -31.36 -22.07 -23.31
CA THR A 364 -30.53 -21.28 -24.21
C THR A 364 -30.96 -19.82 -24.04
N PRO A 365 -30.14 -18.97 -23.39
CA PRO A 365 -30.51 -17.57 -23.17
C PRO A 365 -30.68 -16.88 -24.52
N ALA A 366 -31.74 -16.07 -24.63
CA ALA A 366 -31.89 -15.17 -25.76
C ALA A 366 -30.71 -14.20 -25.76
N ARG A 367 -30.11 -13.98 -26.93
CA ARG A 367 -28.98 -13.07 -27.13
C ARG A 367 -29.42 -11.87 -27.94
N ARG A 368 -28.85 -10.71 -27.62
CA ARG A 368 -29.00 -9.47 -28.38
C ARG A 368 -27.63 -8.84 -28.55
N GLN A 369 -27.39 -8.25 -29.71
CA GLN A 369 -26.20 -7.42 -29.93
C GLN A 369 -26.61 -5.95 -30.02
N ILE A 370 -25.77 -5.10 -29.43
CA ILE A 370 -25.83 -3.65 -29.59
C ILE A 370 -24.59 -3.23 -30.37
N ASP A 371 -24.78 -2.42 -31.42
CA ASP A 371 -23.68 -1.80 -32.15
C ASP A 371 -23.29 -0.49 -31.46
N LEU A 372 -22.02 -0.37 -31.09
CA LEU A 372 -21.43 0.81 -30.47
C LEU A 372 -20.69 1.68 -31.49
N GLY A 373 -21.00 1.53 -32.78
CA GLY A 373 -20.35 2.22 -33.89
C GLY A 373 -19.12 1.48 -34.40
N GLY A 374 -19.29 0.22 -34.80
CA GLY A 374 -18.24 -0.62 -35.39
C GLY A 374 -17.67 -1.69 -34.44
N VAL A 375 -18.00 -1.62 -33.16
CA VAL A 375 -17.71 -2.66 -32.15
C VAL A 375 -19.04 -3.13 -31.57
N LYS A 376 -19.20 -4.44 -31.38
CA LYS A 376 -20.45 -5.03 -30.89
C LYS A 376 -20.35 -5.37 -29.41
N LEU A 377 -21.44 -5.13 -28.67
CA LEU A 377 -21.66 -5.59 -27.31
C LEU A 377 -22.73 -6.69 -27.31
N SER A 378 -22.36 -7.89 -26.90
CA SER A 378 -23.28 -9.03 -26.76
C SER A 378 -23.92 -9.03 -25.38
N LEU A 379 -25.24 -9.13 -25.35
CA LEU A 379 -26.04 -9.22 -24.14
C LEU A 379 -26.77 -10.56 -24.09
N VAL A 380 -26.89 -11.12 -22.89
CA VAL A 380 -27.72 -12.29 -22.59
C VAL A 380 -28.94 -11.85 -21.77
N ARG A 381 -30.10 -12.41 -22.11
CA ARG A 381 -31.34 -12.13 -21.37
C ARG A 381 -31.42 -13.02 -20.15
N VAL A 382 -31.56 -12.40 -18.98
CA VAL A 382 -31.89 -13.08 -17.74
C VAL A 382 -33.41 -12.97 -17.54
N PRO A 383 -34.15 -14.09 -17.50
CA PRO A 383 -35.61 -14.07 -17.42
C PRO A 383 -36.08 -13.50 -16.07
N ALA A 384 -37.30 -12.93 -16.05
CA ALA A 384 -38.00 -12.67 -14.80
C ALA A 384 -38.16 -13.98 -14.02
N GLY A 385 -38.09 -13.90 -12.70
CA GLY A 385 -38.15 -15.09 -11.85
C GLY A 385 -37.66 -14.80 -10.44
N GLN A 386 -37.48 -15.88 -9.70
CA GLN A 386 -36.98 -15.82 -8.33
C GLN A 386 -35.65 -16.55 -8.25
N PHE A 387 -34.72 -16.00 -7.50
CA PHE A 387 -33.46 -16.64 -7.16
C PHE A 387 -33.08 -16.30 -5.72
N VAL A 388 -32.20 -17.11 -5.14
CA VAL A 388 -31.68 -16.84 -3.80
C VAL A 388 -30.37 -16.08 -3.93
N MET A 389 -30.31 -14.91 -3.31
CA MET A 389 -29.10 -14.09 -3.22
C MET A 389 -28.48 -14.25 -1.84
N GLY A 390 -27.16 -14.33 -1.79
CA GLY A 390 -26.39 -14.56 -0.56
C GLY A 390 -25.95 -16.01 -0.39
N ASP A 391 -25.01 -16.23 0.52
CA ASP A 391 -24.46 -17.56 0.84
C ASP A 391 -24.42 -17.75 2.36
N VAL A 392 -25.03 -18.84 2.84
CA VAL A 392 -25.01 -19.21 4.27
C VAL A 392 -23.64 -19.70 4.75
N ASN A 393 -22.70 -19.94 3.83
CA ASN A 393 -21.29 -20.22 4.13
C ASN A 393 -20.38 -19.05 3.74
N GLY A 394 -20.97 -17.94 3.30
CA GLY A 394 -20.31 -16.76 2.76
C GLY A 394 -19.64 -15.83 3.76
N GLN A 395 -19.22 -14.67 3.28
CA GLN A 395 -18.75 -13.54 4.12
C GLN A 395 -19.93 -12.82 4.79
N ALA A 396 -19.67 -11.97 5.79
CA ALA A 396 -20.77 -11.38 6.59
C ALA A 396 -21.74 -10.53 5.76
N ASP A 397 -21.28 -9.87 4.69
CA ASP A 397 -22.07 -9.10 3.74
C ASP A 397 -22.92 -9.96 2.79
N GLU A 398 -22.69 -11.27 2.76
CA GLU A 398 -23.45 -12.25 1.96
C GLU A 398 -24.64 -12.85 2.74
N PHE A 399 -24.83 -12.43 4.00
CA PHE A 399 -25.96 -12.80 4.85
C PHE A 399 -27.00 -11.68 5.02
N PRO A 400 -28.25 -12.03 5.36
CA PRO A 400 -28.81 -13.38 5.26
C PRO A 400 -29.12 -13.72 3.80
N GLN A 401 -29.27 -15.01 3.50
CA GLN A 401 -29.88 -15.40 2.23
C GLN A 401 -31.26 -14.78 2.09
N ARG A 402 -31.53 -14.20 0.92
CA ARG A 402 -32.83 -13.58 0.61
C ARG A 402 -33.35 -14.11 -0.72
N LEU A 403 -34.65 -14.41 -0.75
CA LEU A 403 -35.35 -14.67 -1.99
C LEU A 403 -35.54 -13.34 -2.72
N ILE A 404 -34.85 -13.17 -3.83
CA ILE A 404 -35.00 -12.00 -4.70
C ILE A 404 -36.01 -12.35 -5.80
N THR A 405 -37.02 -11.50 -5.94
CA THR A 405 -37.98 -11.58 -7.03
C THR A 405 -37.63 -10.51 -8.07
N MET A 406 -37.47 -10.94 -9.31
CA MET A 406 -37.19 -10.08 -10.44
C MET A 406 -38.42 -10.09 -11.35
N ASP A 407 -39.26 -9.06 -11.21
CA ASP A 407 -40.57 -8.98 -11.89
C ASP A 407 -40.47 -8.85 -13.42
N LYS A 408 -39.33 -8.35 -13.89
CA LYS A 408 -39.05 -8.12 -15.31
C LYS A 408 -37.73 -8.76 -15.71
N PRO A 409 -37.64 -9.31 -16.92
CA PRO A 409 -36.39 -9.81 -17.45
C PRO A 409 -35.42 -8.64 -17.68
N ILE A 410 -34.14 -8.89 -17.47
CA ILE A 410 -33.07 -7.92 -17.72
C ILE A 410 -32.12 -8.44 -18.80
N TRP A 411 -31.35 -7.52 -19.38
CA TRP A 411 -30.23 -7.86 -20.24
C TRP A 411 -28.94 -7.52 -19.50
N ILE A 412 -28.00 -8.45 -19.49
CA ILE A 412 -26.66 -8.24 -18.92
C ILE A 412 -25.62 -8.56 -19.99
N SER A 413 -24.46 -7.92 -19.92
CA SER A 413 -23.35 -8.22 -20.81
C SER A 413 -22.94 -9.68 -20.69
N GLU A 414 -22.69 -10.34 -21.83
CA GLU A 414 -22.24 -11.74 -21.85
C GLU A 414 -20.81 -11.89 -21.30
N CYS A 415 -19.99 -10.86 -21.49
CA CYS A 415 -18.63 -10.76 -20.97
C CYS A 415 -18.40 -9.39 -20.34
N GLU A 416 -17.26 -9.19 -19.66
CA GLU A 416 -16.81 -7.87 -19.25
C GLU A 416 -16.68 -6.92 -20.44
N VAL A 417 -16.86 -5.62 -20.20
CA VAL A 417 -16.73 -4.60 -21.25
C VAL A 417 -15.27 -4.54 -21.69
N THR A 418 -15.01 -4.74 -22.98
CA THR A 418 -13.65 -4.72 -23.51
C THR A 418 -13.12 -3.29 -23.68
N ASN A 419 -11.80 -3.13 -23.73
CA ASN A 419 -11.18 -1.83 -24.01
C ASN A 419 -11.65 -1.21 -25.33
N ALA A 420 -11.83 -2.03 -26.38
CA ALA A 420 -12.37 -1.56 -27.65
C ALA A 420 -13.82 -1.06 -27.54
N GLN A 421 -14.65 -1.70 -26.70
CA GLN A 421 -16.03 -1.27 -26.44
C GLN A 421 -16.04 0.02 -25.60
N PHE A 422 -15.25 0.10 -24.52
CA PHE A 422 -15.22 1.26 -23.64
C PHE A 422 -14.66 2.51 -24.35
N ARG A 423 -13.69 2.35 -25.27
CA ARG A 423 -13.18 3.46 -26.10
C ARG A 423 -14.21 4.10 -27.02
N ARG A 424 -15.36 3.46 -27.25
CA ARG A 424 -16.49 4.10 -27.95
C ARG A 424 -17.19 5.15 -27.09
N PHE A 425 -17.08 5.04 -25.77
CA PHE A 425 -17.55 6.02 -24.80
C PHE A 425 -16.46 7.04 -24.46
N ASP A 426 -15.25 6.57 -24.12
CA ASP A 426 -14.09 7.43 -23.85
C ASP A 426 -12.93 7.09 -24.79
N PRO A 427 -12.77 7.84 -25.91
CA PRO A 427 -11.68 7.61 -26.85
C PRO A 427 -10.27 7.72 -26.27
N SER A 428 -10.12 8.34 -25.09
CA SER A 428 -8.83 8.50 -24.41
C SER A 428 -8.52 7.37 -23.41
N HIS A 429 -9.42 6.39 -23.25
CA HIS A 429 -9.24 5.29 -22.29
C HIS A 429 -7.98 4.45 -22.59
N ASP A 430 -7.17 4.31 -21.56
CA ASP A 430 -5.92 3.56 -21.53
C ASP A 430 -5.90 2.67 -20.28
N SER A 431 -5.75 1.36 -20.48
CA SER A 431 -5.64 0.39 -19.37
C SER A 431 -4.21 0.21 -18.86
N GLY A 432 -3.24 0.91 -19.44
CA GLY A 432 -1.84 0.88 -19.05
C GLY A 432 -1.14 -0.42 -19.44
N TYR A 433 -0.22 -0.84 -18.58
CA TYR A 433 0.69 -1.96 -18.83
C TYR A 433 0.62 -2.99 -17.70
N TYR A 434 0.76 -4.26 -18.06
CA TYR A 434 0.86 -5.37 -17.13
C TYR A 434 2.33 -5.64 -16.76
N SER A 435 2.56 -5.89 -15.47
CA SER A 435 3.88 -5.89 -14.85
C SER A 435 4.74 -7.14 -15.07
N LYS A 436 4.23 -8.18 -15.72
CA LYS A 436 4.99 -9.42 -15.90
C LYS A 436 5.34 -9.62 -17.37
N ARG A 437 6.62 -9.42 -17.68
CA ARG A 437 7.27 -9.53 -18.99
C ARG A 437 7.28 -8.23 -19.79
N ARG A 438 8.46 -7.61 -19.80
CA ARG A 438 8.80 -6.63 -20.81
C ARG A 438 9.02 -7.35 -22.15
N ASP A 439 8.56 -6.74 -23.23
CA ASP A 439 8.91 -7.12 -24.60
C ASP A 439 10.39 -6.79 -24.91
N ARG A 440 10.96 -5.79 -24.22
CA ARG A 440 12.36 -5.32 -24.32
C ARG A 440 12.95 -5.02 -22.94
N ALA A 441 14.27 -5.00 -22.81
CA ALA A 441 14.93 -4.75 -21.52
C ALA A 441 14.53 -3.41 -20.85
N ASP A 442 14.10 -2.41 -21.63
CA ASP A 442 13.67 -1.07 -21.24
C ASP A 442 12.18 -0.78 -21.50
N GLY A 443 11.39 -1.78 -21.91
CA GLY A 443 9.97 -1.63 -22.20
C GLY A 443 9.09 -1.44 -20.96
N LYS A 444 7.91 -0.83 -21.13
CA LYS A 444 6.93 -0.56 -20.05
C LYS A 444 6.13 -1.79 -19.59
N GLY A 445 6.36 -2.95 -20.21
CA GLY A 445 5.58 -4.17 -19.97
C GLY A 445 4.60 -4.48 -21.10
N LEU A 446 3.78 -5.52 -20.91
CA LEU A 446 2.77 -5.90 -21.89
C LEU A 446 1.61 -4.90 -21.84
N SER A 447 1.30 -4.22 -22.95
CA SER A 447 0.15 -3.31 -22.97
C SER A 447 -1.16 -4.07 -22.71
N LEU A 448 -1.99 -3.52 -21.83
CA LEU A 448 -3.34 -4.02 -21.57
C LEU A 448 -4.35 -3.49 -22.60
N ASN A 449 -3.92 -2.66 -23.54
CA ASN A 449 -4.80 -2.03 -24.52
C ASN A 449 -5.22 -2.94 -25.68
N GLY A 450 -4.52 -4.08 -25.85
CA GLY A 450 -4.81 -5.10 -26.88
C GLY A 450 -4.30 -4.73 -28.28
N ASP A 451 -3.27 -3.89 -28.35
CA ASP A 451 -2.69 -3.35 -29.59
C ASP A 451 -1.81 -4.35 -30.35
#